data_AF-A0A841CXF3-F1
#
_entry.id   AF-A0A841CXF3-F1
#
_cell.length_a   1.000
_cell.length_b   1.000
_cell.length_c   1.000
_cell.angle_alpha   90.00
_cell.angle_beta   90.00
_cell.angle_gamma   90.00
#
_symmetry.space_group_name_H-M   'P 1'
#
loop_
_entity.id
_entity.type
_entity.pdbx_description
1 polymer ?
#
loop_
_entity_poly.entity_id
_entity_poly.type
_entity_poly.pdbx_seq_one_letter_code
_entity_poly.pdbx_strand_id
1 'polypeptide(L)'
;MTTPARRPRRRNQVLSRERIVDAAIELLDAGGEDALTVRAMTGRLATGPGAVYHHVGTRDELLDAATETIVTTALATRPSRAGATPGDEIRAVALAVFDAIADHRWLATRLTLQIVRNPTGPVT
;
A
#
# COMPACT_ATOMS: atom_id res chain seq x y z
N MET A 1 24.57 3.83 45.81
CA MET A 1 23.93 4.68 44.78
C MET A 1 23.78 3.85 43.52
N THR A 2 22.57 3.36 43.24
CA THR A 2 22.33 2.43 42.13
C THR A 2 21.46 3.13 41.10
N THR A 3 22.06 3.54 39.99
CA THR A 3 21.41 4.23 38.88
C THR A 3 20.39 3.30 38.20
N PRO A 4 19.14 3.71 37.95
CA PRO A 4 18.19 2.85 37.26
C PRO A 4 18.55 2.76 35.77
N ALA A 5 18.67 1.53 35.28
CA ALA A 5 18.95 1.23 33.88
C ALA A 5 17.85 1.79 32.96
N ARG A 6 18.29 2.53 31.94
CA ARG A 6 17.45 3.15 30.91
C ARG A 6 16.67 2.07 30.16
N ARG A 7 15.37 1.93 30.44
CA ARG A 7 14.45 1.03 29.71
C ARG A 7 14.54 1.30 28.20
N PRO A 8 14.58 0.26 27.34
CA PRO A 8 14.71 0.46 25.91
C PRO A 8 13.39 1.02 25.35
N ARG A 9 13.45 2.23 24.81
CA ARG A 9 12.38 3.00 24.13
C ARG A 9 11.85 2.36 22.82
N ARG A 10 11.98 1.04 22.64
CA ARG A 10 11.76 0.34 21.36
C ARG A 10 10.54 -0.59 21.30
N ARG A 11 9.63 -0.55 22.28
CA ARG A 11 8.56 -1.57 22.37
C ARG A 11 7.15 -1.16 21.99
N ASN A 12 6.85 0.13 21.82
CA ASN A 12 5.54 0.59 21.34
C ASN A 12 5.76 1.78 20.39
N GLN A 13 6.21 1.52 19.16
CA GLN A 13 5.81 2.45 18.11
C GLN A 13 4.35 2.13 17.85
N VAL A 14 3.48 3.12 18.05
CA VAL A 14 2.02 2.97 17.92
C VAL A 14 1.73 2.32 16.57
N LEU A 15 1.01 1.19 16.61
CA LEU A 15 0.55 0.53 15.40
C LEU A 15 -0.46 1.48 14.74
N SER A 16 -0.17 1.92 13.53
CA SER A 16 -1.05 2.77 12.73
C SER A 16 -1.42 2.06 11.44
N ARG A 17 -2.52 2.50 10.82
CA ARG A 17 -2.97 1.95 9.53
C ARG A 17 -1.90 2.14 8.46
N GLU A 18 -1.28 3.32 8.42
CA GLU A 18 -0.23 3.69 7.47
C GLU A 18 0.94 2.72 7.59
N ARG A 19 1.43 2.47 8.81
CA ARG A 19 2.53 1.54 9.04
C ARG A 19 2.21 0.11 8.62
N ILE A 20 0.96 -0.33 8.83
CA ILE A 20 0.54 -1.66 8.39
C ILE A 20 0.54 -1.73 6.86
N VAL A 21 0.05 -0.68 6.19
CA VAL A 21 0.06 -0.58 4.72
C VAL A 21 1.49 -0.56 4.17
N ASP A 22 2.39 0.23 4.76
CA ASP A 22 3.81 0.28 4.36
C ASP A 22 4.46 -1.10 4.47
N ALA A 23 4.26 -1.78 5.60
CA ALA A 23 4.79 -3.13 5.80
C ALA A 23 4.19 -4.15 4.82
N ALA A 24 2.94 -3.98 4.41
CA ALA A 24 2.29 -4.80 3.40
C ALA A 24 2.90 -4.56 2.01
N ILE A 25 3.10 -3.30 1.62
CA ILE A 25 3.75 -2.92 0.35
C ILE A 25 5.14 -3.57 0.27
N GLU A 26 5.95 -3.46 1.34
CA GLU A 26 7.29 -4.07 1.37
C GLU A 26 7.27 -5.60 1.19
N LEU A 27 6.27 -6.30 1.74
CA LEU A 27 6.11 -7.74 1.54
C LEU A 27 5.66 -8.07 0.12
N LEU A 28 4.72 -7.29 -0.42
CA LEU A 28 4.19 -7.45 -1.77
C LEU A 28 5.27 -7.20 -2.83
N ASP A 29 6.14 -6.22 -2.62
CA ASP A 29 7.27 -5.95 -3.51
C ASP A 29 8.30 -7.08 -3.49
N ALA A 30 8.49 -7.72 -2.34
CA ALA A 30 9.46 -8.79 -2.16
C ALA A 30 9.02 -10.13 -2.77
N GLY A 31 7.73 -10.46 -2.72
CA GLY A 31 7.25 -11.79 -3.12
C GLY A 31 5.83 -11.84 -3.66
N GLY A 32 5.30 -10.70 -4.11
CA GLY A 32 3.94 -10.60 -4.61
C GLY A 32 2.90 -10.90 -3.53
N GLU A 33 1.67 -11.18 -3.97
CA GLU A 33 0.56 -11.46 -3.08
C GLU A 33 0.82 -12.64 -2.12
N ASP A 34 1.50 -13.69 -2.56
CA ASP A 34 1.78 -14.88 -1.74
C ASP A 34 2.64 -14.57 -0.50
N ALA A 35 3.46 -13.52 -0.57
CA ALA A 35 4.25 -13.06 0.58
C ALA A 35 3.40 -12.34 1.65
N LEU A 36 2.22 -11.82 1.28
CA LEU A 36 1.32 -11.14 2.20
C LEU A 36 0.52 -12.14 3.03
N THR A 37 1.18 -12.68 4.05
CA THR A 37 0.60 -13.60 5.03
C THR A 37 0.50 -12.96 6.42
N VAL A 38 -0.44 -13.44 7.23
CA VAL A 38 -0.59 -13.00 8.63
C VAL A 38 0.70 -13.16 9.41
N ARG A 39 1.41 -14.29 9.20
CA ARG A 39 2.66 -14.59 9.87
C ARG A 39 3.77 -13.61 9.46
N ALA A 40 3.89 -13.31 8.17
CA ALA A 40 4.86 -12.33 7.68
C ALA A 40 4.56 -10.93 8.23
N MET A 41 3.29 -10.51 8.20
CA MET A 41 2.83 -9.22 8.73
C MET A 41 3.12 -9.07 10.23
N THR A 42 2.68 -10.04 11.03
CA THR A 42 2.85 -10.01 12.49
C THR A 42 4.33 -10.10 12.90
N GLY A 43 5.13 -10.90 12.17
CA GLY A 43 6.57 -10.95 12.34
C GLY A 43 7.26 -9.62 12.06
N ARG A 44 6.88 -8.95 10.95
CA ARG A 44 7.47 -7.67 10.54
C ARG A 44 7.08 -6.50 11.46
N LEU A 45 5.84 -6.51 11.95
CA LEU A 45 5.29 -5.46 12.82
C LEU A 45 5.51 -5.72 14.32
N ALA A 46 6.05 -6.90 14.69
CA ALA A 46 6.22 -7.35 16.08
C ALA A 46 4.92 -7.23 16.91
N THR A 47 3.78 -7.60 16.31
CA THR A 47 2.44 -7.49 16.91
C THR A 47 1.63 -8.77 16.71
N GLY A 48 0.47 -8.90 17.38
CA GLY A 48 -0.44 -10.04 17.22
C GLY A 48 -1.38 -9.90 16.02
N PRO A 49 -1.92 -11.00 15.45
CA PRO A 49 -2.84 -10.97 14.31
C PRO A 49 -4.07 -10.07 14.54
N GLY A 50 -4.66 -10.15 15.73
CA GLY A 50 -5.85 -9.37 16.08
C GLY A 50 -5.60 -7.85 16.04
N ALA A 51 -4.39 -7.41 16.38
CA ALA A 51 -4.04 -6.00 16.32
C ALA A 51 -3.93 -5.52 14.86
N VAL A 52 -3.36 -6.33 13.96
CA VAL A 52 -3.29 -5.98 12.52
C VAL A 52 -4.70 -5.85 11.95
N TYR A 53 -5.52 -6.89 12.11
CA TYR A 53 -6.86 -6.91 11.52
C TYR A 53 -7.82 -5.89 12.13
N HIS A 54 -7.61 -5.46 13.37
CA HIS A 54 -8.38 -4.35 13.94
C HIS A 54 -8.21 -3.03 13.16
N HIS A 55 -7.03 -2.78 12.57
CA HIS A 55 -6.75 -1.54 11.86
C HIS A 55 -7.08 -1.58 10.36
N VAL A 56 -7.03 -2.77 9.74
CA VAL A 56 -7.14 -2.89 8.27
C VAL A 56 -8.25 -3.83 7.80
N GLY A 57 -8.96 -4.50 8.72
CA GLY A 57 -10.04 -5.41 8.39
C GLY A 57 -9.52 -6.73 7.83
N THR A 58 -9.72 -6.96 6.54
CA THR A 58 -9.41 -8.20 5.82
C THR A 58 -8.12 -8.10 5.01
N ARG A 59 -7.64 -9.24 4.48
CA ARG A 59 -6.49 -9.25 3.56
C ARG A 59 -6.79 -8.49 2.26
N ASP A 60 -8.01 -8.60 1.73
CA ASP A 60 -8.42 -7.92 0.51
C ASP A 60 -8.49 -6.41 0.72
N GLU A 61 -9.03 -5.95 1.85
CA GLU A 61 -9.04 -4.52 2.24
C GLU A 61 -7.61 -3.97 2.44
N LEU A 62 -6.68 -4.78 2.97
CA LEU A 62 -5.27 -4.40 3.05
C LEU A 62 -4.62 -4.28 1.66
N LEU A 63 -4.93 -5.19 0.74
CA LEU A 63 -4.49 -5.09 -0.66
C LEU A 63 -5.07 -3.87 -1.35
N ASP A 64 -6.35 -3.55 -1.12
CA ASP A 64 -6.99 -2.34 -1.65
C ASP A 64 -6.30 -1.08 -1.10
N ALA A 65 -6.04 -1.02 0.21
CA ALA A 65 -5.36 0.10 0.84
C ALA A 65 -3.93 0.30 0.31
N ALA A 66 -3.17 -0.79 0.11
CA ALA A 66 -1.84 -0.74 -0.49
C ALA A 66 -1.89 -0.25 -1.95
N THR A 67 -2.87 -0.74 -2.73
CA THR A 67 -3.10 -0.32 -4.12
C THR A 67 -3.44 1.16 -4.20
N GLU A 68 -4.40 1.62 -3.39
CA GLU A 68 -4.83 3.01 -3.30
C GLU A 68 -3.65 3.93 -2.95
N THR A 69 -2.82 3.52 -2.00
CA THR A 69 -1.64 4.28 -1.56
C THR A 69 -0.67 4.50 -2.73
N ILE A 70 -0.27 3.43 -3.42
CA ILE A 70 0.70 3.56 -4.52
C ILE A 70 0.12 4.33 -5.70
N VAL A 71 -1.12 4.02 -6.11
CA VAL A 71 -1.76 4.70 -7.24
C VAL A 71 -1.95 6.19 -6.95
N THR A 72 -2.39 6.55 -5.75
CA THR A 72 -2.55 7.96 -5.35
C THR A 72 -1.22 8.70 -5.36
N THR A 73 -0.15 8.09 -4.83
CA THR A 73 1.19 8.67 -4.86
C THR A 73 1.71 8.85 -6.29
N ALA A 74 1.53 7.85 -7.15
CA ALA A 74 1.93 7.92 -8.56
C ALA A 74 1.19 9.05 -9.30
N LEU A 75 -0.13 9.16 -9.08
CA LEU A 75 -0.95 10.19 -9.71
C LEU A 75 -0.70 11.60 -9.18
N ALA A 76 -0.31 11.75 -7.91
CA ALA A 76 0.05 13.03 -7.29
C ALA A 76 1.40 13.57 -7.78
N THR A 77 2.31 12.69 -8.22
CA THR A 77 3.65 13.08 -8.70
C THR A 77 3.63 13.58 -10.16
N ARG A 78 2.48 13.49 -10.85
CA ARG A 78 2.32 13.97 -12.22
C ARG A 78 2.44 15.49 -12.27
N PRO A 79 3.33 16.06 -13.10
CA PRO A 79 3.43 17.50 -13.25
C PRO A 79 2.17 18.04 -13.92
N SER A 80 1.49 19.00 -13.29
CA SER A 80 0.43 19.77 -13.95
C SER A 80 1.05 20.60 -15.08
N ARG A 81 0.54 20.42 -16.30
CA ARG A 81 1.04 21.12 -17.48
C ARG A 81 0.02 22.16 -17.92
N ALA A 82 0.37 23.43 -17.78
CA ALA A 82 -0.45 24.53 -18.30
C ALA A 82 -0.68 24.34 -19.81
N GLY A 83 -1.94 24.36 -20.24
CA GLY A 83 -2.33 24.16 -21.64
C GLY A 83 -2.34 22.70 -22.11
N ALA A 84 -2.28 21.71 -21.21
CA ALA A 84 -2.41 20.30 -21.58
C ALA A 84 -3.78 20.03 -22.24
N THR A 85 -3.76 19.23 -23.32
CA THR A 85 -4.99 18.74 -23.91
C THR A 85 -5.56 17.58 -23.07
N PRO A 86 -6.85 17.25 -23.19
CA PRO A 86 -7.41 16.05 -22.56
C PRO A 86 -6.64 14.76 -22.91
N GLY A 87 -6.09 14.67 -24.14
CA GLY A 87 -5.25 13.54 -24.56
C GLY A 87 -3.93 13.47 -23.81
N ASP A 88 -3.31 14.62 -23.53
CA ASP A 88 -2.06 14.69 -22.74
C ASP A 88 -2.29 14.25 -21.30
N GLU A 89 -3.42 14.65 -20.71
CA GLU A 89 -3.80 14.25 -19.34
C GLU A 89 -4.03 12.74 -19.24
N ILE A 90 -4.80 12.16 -20.17
CA ILE A 90 -5.02 10.71 -20.24
C ILE A 90 -3.67 9.98 -20.40
N ARG A 91 -2.81 10.46 -21.29
CA ARG A 91 -1.48 9.88 -21.50
C ARG A 91 -0.62 9.97 -20.24
N ALA A 92 -0.66 11.09 -19.51
CA ALA A 92 0.09 11.26 -18.28
C ALA A 92 -0.40 10.31 -17.17
N VAL A 93 -1.71 10.13 -17.03
CA VAL A 93 -2.29 9.16 -16.09
C VAL A 93 -1.87 7.73 -16.46
N ALA A 94 -2.01 7.35 -17.74
CA ALA A 94 -1.64 6.02 -18.20
C ALA A 94 -0.17 5.69 -17.94
N LEU A 95 0.74 6.65 -18.19
CA LEU A 95 2.16 6.48 -17.91
C LEU A 95 2.46 6.39 -16.41
N ALA A 96 1.84 7.22 -15.57
CA ALA A 96 2.05 7.15 -14.12
C ALA A 96 1.61 5.80 -13.54
N VAL A 97 0.48 5.25 -14.00
CA VAL A 97 0.03 3.91 -13.61
C VAL A 97 0.96 2.83 -14.15
N PHE A 98 1.45 2.98 -15.39
CA PHE A 98 2.41 2.05 -15.96
C PHE A 98 3.72 2.01 -15.18
N ASP A 99 4.27 3.17 -14.83
CA ASP A 99 5.50 3.28 -14.03
C ASP A 99 5.29 2.67 -12.63
N ALA A 100 4.15 2.94 -11.99
CA ALA A 100 3.80 2.32 -10.72
C ALA A 100 3.74 0.78 -10.80
N ILE A 101 3.17 0.23 -11.88
CA ILE A 101 3.16 -1.23 -12.13
C ILE A 101 4.59 -1.75 -12.36
N ALA A 102 5.44 -1.01 -13.04
CA ALA A 102 6.83 -1.40 -13.28
C ALA A 102 7.62 -1.48 -11.96
N ASP A 103 7.41 -0.52 -11.06
CA ASP A 103 8.05 -0.49 -9.75
C ASP A 103 7.43 -1.52 -8.77
N HIS A 104 6.12 -1.77 -8.87
CA HIS A 104 5.36 -2.64 -7.99
C HIS A 104 4.58 -3.70 -8.80
N ARG A 105 5.29 -4.72 -9.29
CA ARG A 105 4.74 -5.70 -10.25
C ARG A 105 3.46 -6.41 -9.82
N TRP A 106 3.21 -6.54 -8.52
CA TRP A 106 1.98 -7.13 -7.97
C TRP A 106 0.73 -6.29 -8.27
N LEU A 107 0.86 -4.99 -8.53
CA LEU A 107 -0.25 -4.10 -8.88
C LEU A 107 -0.95 -4.51 -10.17
N ALA A 108 -0.23 -5.06 -11.15
CA ALA A 108 -0.82 -5.46 -12.42
C ALA A 108 -1.98 -6.45 -12.22
N THR A 109 -1.74 -7.48 -11.41
CA THR A 109 -2.75 -8.48 -11.07
C THR A 109 -3.89 -7.85 -10.29
N ARG A 110 -3.59 -7.01 -9.29
CA ARG A 110 -4.61 -6.41 -8.43
C ARG A 110 -5.53 -5.46 -9.19
N LEU A 111 -4.99 -4.59 -10.03
CA LEU A 111 -5.76 -3.67 -10.88
C LEU A 111 -6.61 -4.43 -11.91
N THR A 112 -6.06 -5.48 -12.53
CA THR A 112 -6.83 -6.32 -13.46
C THR A 112 -8.04 -6.95 -12.77
N LEU A 113 -7.84 -7.50 -11.56
CA LEU A 113 -8.94 -8.09 -10.78
C LEU A 113 -9.99 -7.06 -10.37
N GLN A 114 -9.59 -5.85 -9.98
CA GLN A 114 -10.53 -4.78 -9.64
C GLN A 114 -11.37 -4.35 -10.85
N ILE A 115 -10.75 -4.19 -12.02
CA ILE A 115 -11.45 -3.82 -13.26
C ILE A 115 -12.46 -4.91 -13.66
N VAL A 116 -12.08 -6.19 -13.55
CA VAL A 116 -12.97 -7.31 -13.89
C VAL A 116 -14.12 -7.45 -12.88
N ARG A 117 -13.84 -7.24 -11.58
CA ARG A 117 -14.85 -7.35 -10.52
C ARG A 117 -15.80 -6.16 -10.46
N ASN A 118 -15.34 -4.98 -10.88
CA ASN A 118 -16.14 -3.76 -10.87
C ASN A 118 -15.95 -2.94 -12.16
N PRO A 119 -16.39 -3.46 -13.32
CA PRO A 119 -16.15 -2.84 -14.62
C PRO A 119 -16.87 -1.50 -14.82
N THR A 120 -17.87 -1.21 -13.98
CA THR A 120 -18.71 0.01 -14.07
C THR A 120 -18.89 0.67 -12.70
N GLY A 121 -17.88 0.61 -11.84
CA GLY A 121 -17.90 1.29 -10.56
C GLY A 121 -18.10 2.81 -10.74
N PRO A 122 -18.76 3.49 -9.79
CA PRO A 122 -18.95 4.93 -9.88
C PRO A 122 -17.59 5.64 -9.86
N VAL A 123 -17.39 6.54 -10.81
CA VAL A 123 -16.23 7.45 -10.86
C VAL A 123 -16.51 8.56 -9.85
N THR A 124 -16.29 8.30 -8.56
CA THR A 124 -16.35 9.32 -7.51
C THR A 124 -14.96 9.77 -7.12
#